data_AF-A0A3C0E0T2-F1
#
_entry.id   AF-A0A3C0E0T2-F1
#
_cell.length_a   1.000
_cell.length_b   1.000
_cell.length_c   1.000
_cell.angle_alpha   90.00
_cell.angle_beta   90.00
_cell.angle_gamma   90.00
#
_symmetry.space_group_name_H-M   'P 1'
#
loop_
_entity.id
_entity.type
_entity.pdbx_description
1 polymer ?
#
loop_
_entity_poly.entity_id
_entity_poly.type
_entity_poly.pdbx_seq_one_letter_code
_entity_poly.pdbx_strand_id
1 'polypeptide(L)' 'MTSLGQHVHDALVGSGWTPGQPVVVGASGGVDSTVLLHVLGALGVPSVVAHVNHRARG' A
#
# COMPACT_ATOMS: atom_id res chain seq x y z
N MET A 1 -3.39 11.22 12.57
CA MET A 1 -3.59 10.64 11.22
C MET A 1 -4.04 11.75 10.28
N THR A 2 -3.51 11.81 9.05
CA THR A 2 -3.97 12.75 8.00
C THR A 2 -5.31 12.28 7.42
N SER A 3 -6.03 13.16 6.70
CA SER A 3 -7.28 12.79 6.01
C SER A 3 -7.08 11.63 5.02
N LEU A 4 -5.94 11.62 4.31
CA LEU A 4 -5.54 10.52 3.43
C LEU A 4 -5.30 9.22 4.21
N GLY A 5 -4.59 9.28 5.34
CA GLY A 5 -4.34 8.10 6.16
C GLY A 5 -5.62 7.47 6.71
N GLN A 6 -6.58 8.29 7.14
CA GLN A 6 -7.89 7.80 7.57
C GLN A 6 -8.65 7.14 6.42
N HIS A 7 -8.67 7.77 5.24
CA HIS A 7 -9.34 7.21 4.07
C HIS A 7 -8.77 5.85 3.66
N VAL A 8 -7.43 5.71 3.68
CA VAL A 8 -6.77 4.43 3.38
C VAL A 8 -7.09 3.38 4.44
N HIS A 9 -7.09 3.74 5.73
CA HIS A 9 -7.48 2.83 6.80
C HIS A 9 -8.91 2.32 6.64
N ASP A 10 -9.86 3.22 6.35
CA ASP A 10 -11.27 2.85 6.17
C ASP A 10 -11.47 1.96 4.93
N ALA A 11 -10.73 2.24 3.84
CA ALA A 11 -10.73 1.39 2.66
C ALA A 11 -10.19 -0.02 2.94
N LEU A 12 -9.14 -0.14 3.76
CA LEU A 12 -8.63 -1.45 4.18
C LEU A 12 -9.68 -2.20 4.99
N VAL A 13 -10.26 -1.59 6.02
CA VAL A 13 -11.31 -2.22 6.83
C VAL A 13 -12.51 -2.64 5.96
N GLY A 14 -12.90 -1.79 5.00
CA GLY A 14 -13.98 -2.08 4.04
C GLY A 14 -13.68 -3.28 3.12
N SER A 15 -12.41 -3.66 2.94
CA SER A 15 -12.01 -4.86 2.19
C SER A 15 -12.06 -6.17 2.99
N GLY A 16 -12.39 -6.10 4.30
CA GLY A 16 -12.31 -7.24 5.21
C GLY A 16 -10.92 -7.49 5.80
N TRP A 17 -9.96 -6.59 5.56
CA TRP A 17 -8.66 -6.60 6.22
C TRP A 17 -8.83 -6.35 7.73
N THR A 18 -8.09 -7.10 8.54
CA THR A 18 -8.05 -6.90 9.99
C THR A 18 -6.69 -6.35 10.45
N PRO A 19 -6.67 -5.50 11.50
CA PRO A 19 -5.43 -4.93 12.01
C PRO A 19 -4.37 -5.99 12.33
N GLY A 20 -3.14 -5.75 11.86
CA GLY A 20 -2.01 -6.67 12.04
C GLY A 20 -1.86 -7.72 10.92
N GLN A 21 -2.85 -7.90 10.05
CA GLN A 21 -2.67 -8.71 8.84
C GLN A 21 -1.73 -7.99 7.85
N PRO A 22 -0.77 -8.70 7.24
CA PRO A 22 0.05 -8.10 6.20
C PRO A 22 -0.75 -7.84 4.93
N VAL A 23 -0.47 -6.73 4.26
CA VAL A 23 -1.02 -6.38 2.94
C VAL A 23 0.05 -6.60 1.87
N VAL A 24 -0.29 -7.28 0.77
CA VAL A 24 0.57 -7.35 -0.41
C VAL A 24 0.33 -6.11 -1.27
N VAL A 25 1.38 -5.34 -1.53
CA VAL A 25 1.31 -4.11 -2.32
C VAL A 25 2.01 -4.32 -3.65
N GLY A 26 1.25 -4.28 -4.75
CA GLY A 26 1.80 -4.21 -6.09
C GLY A 26 2.49 -2.86 -6.31
N ALA A 27 3.82 -2.84 -6.37
CA ALA A 27 4.60 -1.63 -6.58
C ALA A 27 5.05 -1.53 -8.04
N SER A 28 4.55 -0.55 -8.79
CA SER A 28 4.99 -0.30 -10.17
C SER A 28 6.25 0.56 -10.25
N GLY A 29 6.57 1.29 -9.17
CA GLY A 29 7.57 2.36 -9.15
C GLY A 29 6.99 3.74 -9.50
N GLY A 30 5.70 3.80 -9.86
CA GLY A 30 4.97 5.06 -10.03
C GLY A 30 4.59 5.72 -8.70
N VAL A 31 4.16 6.98 -8.79
CA VAL A 31 3.81 7.81 -7.64
C VAL A 31 2.73 7.18 -6.77
N ASP A 32 1.67 6.63 -7.37
CA ASP A 32 0.53 6.08 -6.63
C ASP A 32 0.95 4.92 -5.72
N SER A 33 1.67 3.94 -6.28
CA SER A 33 2.14 2.79 -5.52
C SER A 33 3.16 3.16 -4.45
N THR A 34 3.97 4.20 -4.69
CA THR A 34 4.98 4.69 -3.75
C THR A 34 4.32 5.44 -2.59
N VAL A 35 3.34 6.29 -2.88
CA VAL A 35 2.56 7.02 -1.87
C VAL A 35 1.72 6.04 -1.05
N LEU A 36 1.09 5.05 -1.68
CA LEU A 36 0.36 4.01 -0.96
C LEU A 36 1.26 3.27 0.02
N LEU A 37 2.46 2.84 -0.42
CA LEU A 37 3.43 2.18 0.44
C LEU A 37 3.88 3.09 1.60
N HIS A 38 4.11 4.37 1.33
CA HIS A 38 4.46 5.36 2.36
C HIS A 38 3.34 5.52 3.40
N VAL A 39 2.08 5.65 2.96
CA VAL A 39 0.92 5.80 3.86
C VAL A 39 0.73 4.54 4.71
N LEU A 40 0.83 3.34 4.12
CA LEU A 40 0.73 2.08 4.86
C LEU A 40 1.82 1.97 5.94
N GLY A 41 3.06 2.36 5.61
CA GLY A 41 4.15 2.43 6.58
C GLY A 41 3.88 3.42 7.72
N ALA A 42 3.36 4.61 7.40
CA ALA A 42 3.00 5.62 8.38
C ALA A 42 1.82 5.20 9.29
N LEU A 43 0.93 4.32 8.80
CA LEU A 43 -0.16 3.72 9.57
C LEU A 43 0.27 2.49 10.37
N GLY A 44 1.53 2.04 10.23
CA GLY A 44 2.02 0.83 10.89
C GLY A 44 1.44 -0.48 10.34
N VAL A 45 0.90 -0.45 9.11
CA VAL A 45 0.36 -1.65 8.46
C VAL A 45 1.51 -2.50 7.93
N PRO A 46 1.69 -3.76 8.37
CA PRO A 46 2.70 -4.65 7.82
C PRO A 46 2.46 -4.83 6.32
N SER A 47 3.50 -4.67 5.50
CA SER A 47 3.37 -4.75 4.04
C SER A 47 4.44 -5.63 3.41
N VAL A 48 4.04 -6.36 2.37
CA VAL A 48 4.92 -7.12 1.48
C VAL A 48 4.89 -6.46 0.12
N VAL A 49 6.04 -5.99 -0.37
CA VAL A 49 6.13 -5.28 -1.64
C VAL A 49 6.37 -6.26 -2.78
N ALA A 50 5.49 -6.26 -3.78
CA ALA A 50 5.61 -7.05 -5.00
C ALA A 50 5.85 -6.14 -6.21
N HIS A 51 7.07 -6.10 -6.72
CA HIS A 51 7.43 -5.34 -7.93
C HIS A 51 7.64 -6.30 -9.11
N VAL A 52 7.10 -5.94 -10.27
CA VAL A 52 7.34 -6.67 -11.52
C VAL A 52 8.15 -5.79 -12.46
N ASN A 53 9.37 -6.23 -12.77
CA ASN A 53 10.15 -5.61 -13.84
C ASN A 53 9.70 -6.20 -15.18
N HIS A 54 8.86 -5.45 -15.91
CA HIS A 54 8.32 -5.86 -17.20
C HIS A 54 9.35 -5.89 -18.34
N ARG A 55 10.56 -5.34 -18.14
CA ARG A 55 11.59 -5.22 -19.19
C ARG A 55 11.07 -4.59 -20.50
N ALA A 56 10.10 -3.70 -20.39
CA ALA A 56 9.47 -3.04 -21.54
C ALA A 56 10.35 -1.95 -22.17
N ARG A 57 11.48 -1.60 -21.54
CA ARG A 57 12.53 -0.77 -22.11
C ARG A 57 13.78 -1.63 -22.23
N GLY A 58 14.24 -1.83 -23.46
CA GLY A 58 15.56 -2.37 -23.82
C GLY A 58 16.42 -1.27 -24.38
#